data_AF-A0A7R9YTM2-F1
#
_entry.id   AF-A0A7R9YTM2-F1
#
_cell.length_a   1.000
_cell.length_b   1.000
_cell.length_c   1.000
_cell.angle_alpha   90.00
_cell.angle_beta   90.00
_cell.angle_gamma   90.00
#
_symmetry.space_group_name_H-M   'P 1'
#
loop_
_entity.id
_entity.type
_entity.pdbx_description
1 polymer ?
#
loop_
_entity_poly.entity_id
_entity_poly.type
_entity_poly.pdbx_seq_one_letter_code
_entity_poly.pdbx_strand_id
1 'polypeptide(L)'
;AECSSMALPPCGTSRRMLLAGLVAAGMMAADSRAARADQALPKAYRAVVEKIIKSLRDSLDAEAFEASETEVRRKADPAKENIKQFVSRWRDDPAVTWHPSHGEILAAIMQLGAFYAKAGSRARMDDDTRTAIYARLDAAEAALAATEPPKSDRDGLLGLFPSS
;
A
#
# COMPACT_ATOMS: atom_id res chain seq x y z
N ALA A 1 -21.59 72.76 -32.46
CA ALA A 1 -21.28 72.64 -31.03
C ALA A 1 -20.42 71.39 -30.87
N GLU A 2 -19.10 71.52 -31.03
CA GLU A 2 -18.15 71.86 -29.95
C GLU A 2 -17.82 70.59 -29.14
N CYS A 3 -16.60 70.03 -29.31
CA CYS A 3 -15.40 70.30 -28.50
C CYS A 3 -15.60 69.85 -27.04
N SER A 4 -14.77 69.06 -26.37
CA SER A 4 -13.32 68.82 -26.47
C SER A 4 -12.93 67.73 -25.44
N SER A 5 -11.62 67.41 -25.42
CA SER A 5 -10.84 66.67 -24.41
C SER A 5 -10.65 65.17 -24.71
N MET A 6 -9.67 64.73 -25.50
CA MET A 6 -8.21 64.99 -25.51
C MET A 6 -7.48 64.49 -24.26
N ALA A 7 -6.82 63.33 -24.38
CA ALA A 7 -5.44 63.09 -23.91
C ALA A 7 -5.02 61.64 -24.19
N LEU A 8 -4.24 61.44 -25.26
CA LEU A 8 -3.15 60.46 -25.26
C LEU A 8 -1.90 61.16 -24.71
N PRO A 9 -0.95 60.40 -24.14
CA PRO A 9 0.37 60.47 -24.77
C PRO A 9 0.99 59.10 -25.09
N PRO A 10 2.03 59.10 -25.95
CA PRO A 10 2.55 57.94 -26.65
C PRO A 10 3.78 57.34 -25.94
N CYS A 11 4.34 56.28 -26.51
CA CYS A 11 5.78 56.07 -26.77
C CYS A 11 6.26 54.62 -26.49
N GLY A 12 7.07 54.10 -27.42
CA GLY A 12 7.93 52.92 -27.25
C GLY A 12 7.27 51.61 -27.69
N THR A 13 7.37 51.16 -28.94
CA THR A 13 8.59 50.59 -29.54
C THR A 13 9.42 49.79 -28.53
N SER A 14 9.28 48.46 -28.48
CA SER A 14 10.37 47.56 -28.90
C SER A 14 10.05 46.09 -28.67
N ARG A 15 10.44 45.31 -29.69
CA ARG A 15 10.94 43.93 -29.63
C ARG A 15 10.03 42.83 -29.06
N ARG A 16 9.43 42.13 -30.03
CA ARG A 16 9.46 40.66 -30.10
C ARG A 16 10.80 40.12 -29.58
N MET A 17 10.75 39.37 -28.49
CA MET A 17 11.64 38.24 -28.17
C MET A 17 11.09 37.57 -26.91
N LEU A 18 10.07 36.72 -27.07
CA LEU A 18 9.75 35.69 -26.10
C LEU A 18 10.41 34.40 -26.60
N LEU A 19 11.71 34.29 -26.34
CA LEU A 19 12.44 33.04 -26.46
C LEU A 19 12.31 32.31 -25.13
N ALA A 20 11.72 31.12 -25.25
CA ALA A 20 11.60 30.11 -24.23
C ALA A 20 12.96 29.82 -23.57
N GLY A 21 12.95 29.76 -22.24
CA GLY A 21 14.12 29.46 -21.43
C GLY A 21 13.70 29.07 -20.02
N LEU A 22 12.84 28.05 -19.91
CA LEU A 22 12.47 27.45 -18.64
C LEU A 22 12.46 25.95 -18.88
N VAL A 23 13.40 25.24 -18.28
CA VAL A 23 13.35 23.84 -17.81
C VAL A 23 14.78 23.34 -17.64
N ALA A 24 15.20 23.15 -16.38
CA ALA A 24 15.95 21.98 -15.92
C ALA A 24 16.18 22.07 -14.39
N ALA A 25 15.10 22.06 -13.61
CA ALA A 25 15.15 21.64 -12.21
C ALA A 25 14.70 20.18 -12.16
N GLY A 26 15.57 19.29 -12.63
CA GLY A 26 15.32 17.84 -12.67
C GLY A 26 16.20 17.13 -11.64
N MET A 27 15.57 16.26 -10.85
CA MET A 27 16.16 15.20 -10.02
C MET A 27 16.89 15.62 -8.74
N MET A 28 16.12 15.87 -7.69
CA MET A 28 16.37 15.26 -6.37
C MET A 28 15.04 14.85 -5.75
N ALA A 29 14.37 13.85 -6.33
CA ALA A 29 13.47 12.99 -5.57
C ALA A 29 14.33 11.93 -4.87
N ALA A 30 15.18 12.37 -3.96
CA ALA A 30 15.90 11.48 -3.07
C ALA A 30 14.87 10.85 -2.13
N ASP A 31 14.52 9.62 -2.49
CA ASP A 31 13.97 8.52 -1.70
C ASP A 31 13.65 8.86 -0.22
N SER A 32 12.56 9.57 0.01
CA SER A 32 12.00 9.74 1.36
C SER A 32 11.40 8.45 1.93
N ARG A 33 11.43 7.34 1.17
CA ARG A 33 11.08 5.98 1.61
C ARG A 33 12.24 5.35 2.39
N ALA A 34 13.47 5.50 1.92
CA ALA A 34 14.68 5.03 2.60
C ALA A 34 14.91 5.78 3.93
N ALA A 35 14.59 7.08 3.99
CA ALA A 35 14.76 7.91 5.18
C ALA A 35 13.81 7.59 6.35
N ARG A 36 12.91 6.60 6.21
CA ARG A 36 12.01 6.13 7.27
C ARG A 36 12.16 4.65 7.59
N ALA A 37 13.10 3.95 6.96
CA ALA A 37 13.37 2.53 7.22
C ALA A 37 13.88 2.27 8.66
N ASP A 38 14.30 3.32 9.36
CA ASP A 38 14.67 3.33 10.78
C ASP A 38 13.47 3.49 11.73
N GLN A 39 12.29 3.92 11.23
CA GLN A 39 11.07 3.99 12.05
C GLN A 39 10.52 2.59 12.26
N ALA A 40 10.63 2.11 13.51
CA ALA A 40 10.10 0.82 13.91
C ALA A 40 8.58 0.78 13.74
N LEU A 41 8.11 -0.15 12.91
CA LEU A 41 6.70 -0.38 12.67
C LEU A 41 5.99 -0.85 13.96
N PRO A 42 4.79 -0.34 14.30
CA PRO A 42 4.08 -0.79 15.50
C PRO A 42 3.84 -2.31 15.48
N LYS A 43 4.20 -3.01 16.57
CA LYS A 43 4.02 -4.48 16.68
C LYS A 43 2.57 -4.90 16.48
N ALA A 44 1.62 -4.10 16.95
CA ALA A 44 0.19 -4.34 16.77
C ALA A 44 -0.24 -4.27 15.30
N TYR A 45 0.34 -3.35 14.52
CA TYR A 45 0.09 -3.27 13.07
C TYR A 45 0.61 -4.53 12.36
N ARG A 46 1.86 -4.91 12.63
CA ARG A 46 2.48 -6.12 12.06
C ARG A 46 1.64 -7.36 12.31
N ALA A 47 1.23 -7.58 13.56
CA ALA A 47 0.39 -8.72 13.92
C ALA A 47 -0.96 -8.74 13.20
N VAL A 48 -1.55 -7.57 12.93
CA VAL A 48 -2.80 -7.49 12.15
C VAL A 48 -2.54 -7.83 10.68
N VAL A 49 -1.49 -7.29 10.07
CA VAL A 49 -1.15 -7.56 8.67
C VAL A 49 -0.81 -9.03 8.44
N GLU A 50 -0.01 -9.65 9.31
CA GLU A 50 0.31 -11.08 9.23
C GLU A 50 -0.95 -11.95 9.33
N LYS A 51 -1.88 -11.59 10.22
CA LYS A 51 -3.19 -12.26 10.32
C LYS A 51 -4.01 -12.09 9.05
N ILE A 52 -4.04 -10.89 8.45
CA ILE A 52 -4.73 -10.65 7.17
C ILE A 52 -4.14 -11.54 6.09
N ILE A 53 -2.83 -11.52 5.89
CA ILE A 53 -2.14 -12.32 4.87
C ILE A 53 -2.49 -13.80 5.03
N LYS A 54 -2.34 -14.33 6.25
CA LYS A 54 -2.66 -15.73 6.54
C LYS A 54 -4.11 -16.07 6.24
N SER A 55 -5.04 -15.28 6.78
CA SER A 55 -6.48 -15.55 6.63
C SER A 55 -6.99 -15.37 5.18
N LEU A 56 -6.39 -14.45 4.42
CA LEU A 56 -6.71 -14.30 2.99
C LEU A 56 -6.16 -15.47 2.17
N ARG A 57 -4.93 -15.92 2.42
CA ARG A 57 -4.38 -17.13 1.75
C ARG A 57 -5.26 -18.35 2.02
N ASP A 58 -5.59 -18.61 3.29
CA ASP A 58 -6.49 -19.70 3.69
C ASP A 58 -7.85 -19.66 2.94
N SER A 59 -8.40 -18.47 2.72
CA SER A 59 -9.67 -18.28 2.00
C SER A 59 -9.52 -18.49 0.49
N LEU A 60 -8.46 -17.95 -0.12
CA LEU A 60 -8.22 -18.06 -1.56
C LEU A 60 -7.82 -19.49 -1.98
N ASP A 61 -7.10 -20.19 -1.12
CA ASP A 61 -6.76 -21.61 -1.30
C ASP A 61 -8.03 -22.46 -1.26
N ALA A 62 -8.92 -22.22 -0.28
CA ALA A 62 -10.22 -22.89 -0.23
C ALA A 62 -11.06 -22.60 -1.50
N GLU A 63 -11.00 -21.38 -2.06
CA GLU A 63 -11.61 -21.10 -3.35
C GLU A 63 -10.95 -21.85 -4.52
N ALA A 64 -9.65 -22.09 -4.47
CA ALA A 64 -8.87 -22.72 -5.55
C ALA A 64 -9.13 -24.22 -5.63
N PHE A 65 -9.25 -24.88 -4.47
CA PHE A 65 -9.52 -26.31 -4.38
C PHE A 65 -11.00 -26.68 -4.55
N GLU A 66 -11.80 -25.80 -5.16
CA GLU A 66 -13.23 -26.00 -5.37
C GLU A 66 -14.00 -26.39 -4.09
N ALA A 67 -13.53 -25.95 -2.92
CA ALA A 67 -14.22 -26.22 -1.66
C ALA A 67 -15.63 -25.63 -1.68
N SER A 68 -16.51 -26.20 -0.84
CA SER A 68 -17.90 -25.75 -0.79
C SER A 68 -17.99 -24.26 -0.45
N GLU A 69 -19.01 -23.58 -0.97
CA GLU A 69 -19.22 -22.15 -0.69
C GLU A 69 -19.25 -21.86 0.83
N THR A 70 -19.80 -22.79 1.61
CA THR A 70 -19.84 -22.73 3.07
C THR A 70 -18.43 -22.75 3.69
N GLU A 71 -17.54 -23.60 3.21
CA GLU A 71 -16.16 -23.70 3.71
C GLU A 71 -15.35 -22.47 3.34
N VAL A 72 -15.46 -22.01 2.10
CA VAL A 72 -14.85 -20.77 1.63
C VAL A 72 -15.28 -19.60 2.52
N ARG A 73 -16.58 -19.48 2.78
CA ARG A 73 -17.12 -18.41 3.62
C ARG A 73 -16.62 -18.51 5.07
N ARG A 74 -16.57 -19.71 5.64
CA ARG A 74 -16.04 -19.95 6.98
C ARG A 74 -14.56 -19.57 7.08
N LYS A 75 -13.78 -19.80 6.02
CA LYS A 75 -12.37 -19.40 5.92
C LYS A 75 -12.19 -17.90 5.64
N ALA A 76 -13.15 -17.26 4.98
CA ALA A 76 -13.18 -15.83 4.71
C ALA A 76 -13.60 -14.98 5.93
N ASP A 77 -14.41 -15.52 6.85
CA ASP A 77 -14.86 -14.81 8.05
C ASP A 77 -13.71 -14.22 8.91
N PRO A 78 -12.63 -14.96 9.25
CA PRO A 78 -11.49 -14.37 9.95
C PRO A 78 -10.80 -13.28 9.13
N ALA A 79 -10.71 -13.42 7.80
CA ALA A 79 -10.14 -12.40 6.94
C ALA A 79 -10.95 -11.11 6.98
N LYS A 80 -12.28 -11.20 6.92
CA LYS A 80 -13.17 -10.04 7.03
C LYS A 80 -13.00 -9.32 8.36
N GLU A 81 -12.88 -10.05 9.46
CA GLU A 81 -12.71 -9.42 10.78
C GLU A 81 -11.36 -8.72 10.90
N ASN A 82 -10.28 -9.36 10.45
CA ASN A 82 -8.95 -8.76 10.44
C ASN A 82 -8.91 -7.51 9.54
N ILE A 83 -9.57 -7.54 8.38
CA ILE A 83 -9.70 -6.39 7.48
C ILE A 83 -10.46 -5.25 8.14
N LYS A 84 -11.58 -5.52 8.82
CA LYS A 84 -12.32 -4.48 9.57
C LYS A 84 -11.45 -3.83 10.64
N GLN A 85 -10.71 -4.65 11.40
CA GLN A 85 -9.77 -4.16 12.41
C GLN A 85 -8.71 -3.25 11.78
N PHE A 86 -8.14 -3.67 10.65
CA PHE A 86 -7.17 -2.88 9.89
C PHE A 86 -7.74 -1.55 9.42
N VAL A 87 -8.90 -1.58 8.76
CA VAL A 87 -9.55 -0.38 8.23
C VAL A 87 -9.92 0.60 9.35
N SER A 88 -10.40 0.09 10.49
CA SER A 88 -10.82 0.91 11.63
C SER A 88 -9.64 1.62 12.31
N ARG A 89 -8.50 0.93 12.49
CA ARG A 89 -7.39 1.45 13.29
C ARG A 89 -6.24 2.03 12.48
N TRP A 90 -5.95 1.46 11.31
CA TRP A 90 -4.67 1.62 10.61
C TRP A 90 -4.80 2.24 9.21
N ARG A 91 -6.01 2.36 8.64
CA ARG A 91 -6.21 2.90 7.28
C ARG A 91 -5.59 4.29 7.11
N ASP A 92 -5.90 5.20 8.04
CA ASP A 92 -5.51 6.61 7.97
C ASP A 92 -4.43 6.97 9.00
N ASP A 93 -3.77 5.96 9.60
CA ASP A 93 -2.78 6.18 10.66
C ASP A 93 -1.42 6.57 10.06
N PRO A 94 -0.95 7.82 10.30
CA PRO A 94 0.30 8.31 9.70
C PRO A 94 1.54 7.53 10.15
N ALA A 95 1.46 6.78 11.26
CA ALA A 95 2.56 5.93 11.73
C ALA A 95 2.82 4.71 10.85
N VAL A 96 1.88 4.34 9.96
CA VAL A 96 1.98 3.15 9.09
C VAL A 96 1.79 3.45 7.61
N THR A 97 1.13 4.55 7.24
CA THR A 97 0.87 4.94 5.83
C THR A 97 2.13 5.12 4.98
N TRP A 98 3.27 5.40 5.62
CA TRP A 98 4.55 5.52 4.91
C TRP A 98 5.13 4.15 4.48
N HIS A 99 4.72 3.07 5.14
CA HIS A 99 5.32 1.75 4.95
C HIS A 99 4.70 1.04 3.74
N PRO A 100 5.51 0.41 2.86
CA PRO A 100 5.01 -0.22 1.62
C PRO A 100 3.95 -1.30 1.87
N SER A 101 4.06 -2.09 2.95
CA SER A 101 3.05 -3.12 3.27
C SER A 101 1.65 -2.56 3.50
N HIS A 102 1.51 -1.29 3.92
CA HIS A 102 0.21 -0.66 4.10
C HIS A 102 -0.51 -0.45 2.77
N GLY A 103 0.22 0.06 1.77
CA GLY A 103 -0.30 0.28 0.42
C GLY A 103 -0.71 -1.03 -0.26
N GLU A 104 0.11 -2.08 -0.11
CA GLU A 104 -0.18 -3.39 -0.71
C GLU A 104 -1.43 -4.05 -0.13
N ILE A 105 -1.61 -4.00 1.20
CA ILE A 105 -2.80 -4.53 1.87
C ILE A 105 -4.05 -3.74 1.49
N LEU A 106 -3.97 -2.40 1.44
CA LEU A 106 -5.09 -1.57 0.98
C LEU A 106 -5.46 -1.88 -0.48
N ALA A 107 -4.47 -2.02 -1.36
CA ALA A 107 -4.71 -2.36 -2.76
C ALA A 107 -5.36 -3.75 -2.90
N ALA A 108 -4.94 -4.73 -2.10
CA ALA A 108 -5.57 -6.05 -2.06
C ALA A 108 -7.03 -5.99 -1.60
N ILE A 109 -7.33 -5.25 -0.52
CA ILE A 109 -8.69 -5.04 0.00
C ILE A 109 -9.57 -4.33 -1.05
N MET A 110 -9.04 -3.28 -1.70
CA MET A 110 -9.76 -2.55 -2.74
C MET A 110 -10.05 -3.43 -3.95
N GLN A 111 -9.10 -4.26 -4.38
CA GLN A 111 -9.30 -5.19 -5.48
C GLN A 111 -10.37 -6.24 -5.15
N LEU A 112 -10.33 -6.82 -3.95
CA LEU A 112 -11.38 -7.71 -3.45
C LEU A 112 -12.75 -7.03 -3.45
N GLY A 113 -12.83 -5.82 -2.91
CA GLY A 113 -14.07 -5.04 -2.88
C GLY A 113 -14.60 -4.75 -4.28
N ALA A 114 -13.75 -4.34 -5.21
CA ALA A 114 -14.12 -4.05 -6.59
C ALA A 114 -14.62 -5.30 -7.34
N PHE A 115 -13.96 -6.44 -7.12
CA PHE A 115 -14.37 -7.71 -7.71
C PHE A 115 -15.80 -8.09 -7.26
N TYR A 116 -16.05 -8.17 -5.95
CA TYR A 116 -17.36 -8.57 -5.44
C TYR A 116 -18.44 -7.51 -5.64
N ALA A 117 -18.10 -6.23 -5.75
CA ALA A 117 -19.04 -5.18 -6.14
C ALA A 117 -19.54 -5.36 -7.58
N LYS A 118 -18.66 -5.83 -8.49
CA LYS A 118 -18.99 -6.06 -9.91
C LYS A 118 -19.65 -7.42 -10.15
N ALA A 119 -19.08 -8.49 -9.59
CA ALA A 119 -19.49 -9.86 -9.86
C ALA A 119 -20.61 -10.36 -8.92
N GLY A 120 -20.78 -9.69 -7.77
CA GLY A 120 -21.72 -10.08 -6.72
C GLY A 120 -21.04 -10.89 -5.60
N SER A 121 -21.60 -10.84 -4.40
CA SER A 121 -20.98 -11.38 -3.17
C SER A 121 -20.76 -12.89 -3.12
N ARG A 122 -21.36 -13.63 -4.06
CA ARG A 122 -21.26 -15.09 -4.20
C ARG A 122 -20.50 -15.52 -5.45
N ALA A 123 -19.97 -14.56 -6.22
CA ALA A 123 -19.21 -14.88 -7.41
C ALA A 123 -17.89 -15.58 -7.05
N ARG A 124 -17.51 -16.57 -7.85
CA ARG A 124 -16.20 -17.22 -7.76
C ARG A 124 -15.15 -16.34 -8.41
N MET A 125 -14.02 -16.17 -7.74
CA MET A 125 -12.94 -15.35 -8.25
C MET A 125 -12.26 -16.00 -9.44
N ASP A 126 -12.05 -15.21 -10.51
CA ASP A 126 -11.22 -15.63 -11.63
C ASP A 126 -9.75 -15.72 -11.23
N ASP A 127 -8.99 -16.50 -11.99
CA ASP A 127 -7.59 -16.80 -11.67
C ASP A 127 -6.68 -15.56 -11.75
N ASP A 128 -6.95 -14.64 -12.68
CA ASP A 128 -6.20 -13.40 -12.83
C ASP A 128 -6.35 -12.51 -11.58
N THR A 129 -7.60 -12.31 -11.12
CA THR A 129 -7.89 -11.53 -9.92
C THR A 129 -7.23 -12.15 -8.69
N ARG A 130 -7.30 -13.48 -8.56
CA ARG A 130 -6.72 -14.23 -7.45
C ARG A 130 -5.19 -14.13 -7.43
N THR A 131 -4.54 -14.37 -8.57
CA THR A 131 -3.08 -14.24 -8.74
C THR A 131 -2.61 -12.83 -8.39
N ALA A 132 -3.33 -11.81 -8.85
CA ALA A 132 -3.02 -10.42 -8.53
C ALA A 132 -3.21 -10.09 -7.03
N ILE A 133 -4.09 -10.78 -6.31
CA ILE A 133 -4.19 -10.64 -4.85
C ILE A 133 -3.01 -11.32 -4.18
N TYR A 134 -2.66 -12.56 -4.54
CA TYR A 134 -1.49 -13.25 -3.98
C TYR A 134 -0.21 -12.42 -4.15
N ALA A 135 0.02 -11.84 -5.33
CA ALA A 135 1.19 -10.99 -5.58
C ALA A 135 1.29 -9.79 -4.60
N ARG A 136 0.16 -9.19 -4.23
CA ARG A 136 0.13 -8.10 -3.24
C ARG A 136 0.37 -8.60 -1.81
N LEU A 137 -0.14 -9.78 -1.47
CA LEU A 137 0.12 -10.40 -0.17
C LEU A 137 1.61 -10.73 -0.02
N ASP A 138 2.24 -11.26 -1.08
CA ASP A 138 3.66 -11.57 -1.11
C ASP A 138 4.51 -10.29 -1.00
N ALA A 139 4.14 -9.22 -1.72
CA ALA A 139 4.80 -7.92 -1.61
C ALA A 139 4.66 -7.31 -0.21
N ALA A 140 3.48 -7.42 0.42
CA ALA A 140 3.26 -6.97 1.78
C ALA A 140 4.11 -7.76 2.80
N GLU A 141 4.21 -9.08 2.64
CA GLU A 141 5.03 -9.95 3.48
C GLU A 141 6.53 -9.63 3.33
N ALA A 142 7.00 -9.48 2.09
CA ALA A 142 8.39 -9.10 1.80
C ALA A 142 8.74 -7.74 2.42
N ALA A 143 7.85 -6.76 2.32
CA ALA A 143 8.00 -5.46 2.95
C ALA A 143 8.08 -5.54 4.50
N LEU A 144 7.29 -6.44 5.11
CA LEU A 144 7.35 -6.66 6.55
C LEU A 144 8.66 -7.34 6.99
N ALA A 145 9.19 -8.28 6.20
CA ALA A 145 10.44 -8.97 6.48
C ALA A 145 11.66 -8.03 6.32
N ALA A 146 11.64 -7.13 5.34
CA ALA A 146 12.72 -6.17 5.09
C ALA A 146 12.93 -5.15 6.23
N THR A 147 11.92 -4.94 7.08
CA THR A 147 11.98 -4.07 8.26
C THR A 147 12.23 -4.82 9.57
N GLU A 148 12.43 -6.14 9.52
CA GLU A 148 12.79 -6.92 10.70
C GLU A 148 14.31 -6.79 10.98
N PRO A 149 14.74 -6.45 12.21
CA PRO A 149 16.11 -6.71 12.60
C PRO A 149 16.33 -8.24 12.51
N PRO A 150 17.50 -8.71 12.03
CA PRO A 150 17.75 -10.14 11.87
C PRO A 150 17.38 -10.84 13.18
N LYS A 151 16.54 -11.87 13.07
CA LYS A 151 16.13 -12.74 14.16
C LYS A 151 17.40 -13.30 14.77
N SER A 152 17.93 -12.64 15.79
CA SER A 152 19.14 -13.08 16.47
C SER A 152 18.92 -14.52 16.86
N ASP A 153 19.80 -15.42 16.43
CA ASP A 153 19.85 -16.84 16.74
C ASP A 153 20.00 -17.06 18.26
N ARG A 154 19.00 -16.67 19.06
CA ARG A 154 19.01 -16.85 20.51
C ARG A 154 18.70 -18.29 20.91
N ASP A 155 18.34 -19.13 19.93
CA ASP A 155 18.19 -20.57 20.11
C ASP A 155 19.51 -21.33 19.92
N GLY A 156 20.58 -20.68 19.44
CA GLY A 156 21.91 -21.29 19.28
C GLY A 156 22.86 -21.14 20.48
N LEU A 157 22.57 -20.25 21.43
CA LEU A 157 23.51 -19.85 22.49
C LEU A 157 23.20 -20.46 23.88
N LEU A 158 22.35 -21.49 23.96
CA LEU A 158 22.08 -22.23 25.19
C LEU A 158 22.55 -23.70 25.15
N GLY A 159 23.22 -24.11 24.06
CA GLY A 159 23.70 -25.48 23.86
C GLY A 159 25.17 -25.75 24.21
N LEU A 160 25.91 -24.78 24.76
CA LEU A 160 27.36 -24.90 24.97
C LEU A 160 27.77 -24.80 26.45
N PHE A 161 27.22 -25.68 27.29
CA PHE A 161 27.84 -26.02 28.58
C PHE A 161 27.90 -27.55 28.71
N PRO A 162 29.06 -28.19 28.46
CA PRO A 162 29.27 -29.55 28.92
C PRO A 162 29.37 -29.54 30.46
N SER A 163 28.43 -30.18 31.15
CA SER A 163 28.59 -30.55 32.55
C SER A 163 29.83 -31.44 32.68
N SER A 164 30.83 -30.97 33.43
CA SER A 164 31.86 -31.82 34.04
C SER A 164 31.34 -32.49 35.29
#